data_AF-A0A841FLW1-F1
#
_entry.id   AF-A0A841FLW1-F1
#
_cell.length_a   1.000
_cell.length_b   1.000
_cell.length_c   1.000
_cell.angle_alpha   90.00
_cell.angle_beta   90.00
_cell.angle_gamma   90.00
#
_symmetry.space_group_name_H-M   'P 1'
#
loop_
_entity.id
_entity.type
_entity.pdbx_description
1 polymer ?
#
loop_
_entity_poly.entity_id
_entity_poly.type
_entity_poly.pdbx_seq_one_letter_code
_entity_poly.pdbx_strand_id
1 'polypeptide(L)'
;MTFTATPASATALTTASRPATARLGRVLVAVNLIAALLATGSAVLALVDPAILGAPAVDSWLELYAYAYAARAVPVGFAVGAVLLVAGLRTRPAVLVALTVAGVAQVGDLAIGAVQGIPGMMAGSAIGAVIHLASVAVIARRK
;
A
#
# COMPACT_ATOMS: atom_id res chain seq x y z
N MET A 1 58.58 9.78 -6.12
CA MET A 1 57.62 10.57 -5.33
C MET A 1 56.26 9.93 -5.48
N THR A 2 55.82 9.18 -4.48
CA THR A 2 54.58 8.39 -4.52
C THR A 2 53.57 9.09 -3.61
N PHE A 3 52.49 9.61 -4.19
CA PHE A 3 51.46 10.36 -3.44
C PHE A 3 50.39 9.36 -2.97
N THR A 4 50.47 8.93 -1.71
CA THR A 4 49.42 8.15 -1.04
C THR A 4 48.26 9.07 -0.67
N ALA A 5 47.13 8.96 -1.36
CA ALA A 5 45.88 9.61 -0.98
C ALA A 5 45.27 8.93 0.25
N THR A 6 45.01 9.70 1.30
CA THR A 6 44.46 9.27 2.59
C THR A 6 42.98 8.81 2.46
N PRO A 7 42.57 7.65 3.02
CA PRO A 7 41.23 7.06 2.83
C PRO A 7 40.09 7.74 3.63
N ALA A 8 40.33 8.87 4.30
CA ALA A 8 39.38 9.47 5.23
C ALA A 8 38.11 10.05 4.57
N SER A 9 38.17 10.42 3.30
CA SER A 9 37.08 11.14 2.61
C SER A 9 35.92 10.24 2.16
N ALA A 10 36.14 8.93 1.97
CA ALA A 10 35.10 8.00 1.53
C ALA A 10 34.16 7.57 2.67
N THR A 11 34.67 7.55 3.89
CA THR A 11 33.93 7.07 5.08
C THR A 11 32.87 8.09 5.54
N ALA A 12 33.14 9.39 5.41
CA ALA A 12 32.23 10.45 5.87
C ALA A 12 30.98 10.64 4.98
N LEU A 13 31.07 10.40 3.67
CA LEU A 13 29.91 10.42 2.76
C LEU A 13 28.97 9.21 2.94
N THR A 14 29.47 8.12 3.52
CA THR A 14 28.72 6.87 3.71
C THR A 14 27.84 6.89 4.98
N THR A 15 28.22 7.67 6.00
CA THR A 15 27.50 7.73 7.28
C THR A 15 26.26 8.63 7.25
N ALA A 16 26.28 9.71 6.47
CA ALA A 16 25.18 10.69 6.42
C ALA A 16 23.91 10.18 5.69
N SER A 17 24.04 9.19 4.79
CA SER A 17 22.96 8.68 3.94
C SER A 17 22.15 7.52 4.57
N ARG A 18 22.70 6.83 5.57
CA ARG A 18 22.00 5.78 6.35
C ARG A 18 20.73 6.24 7.08
N PRO A 19 20.70 7.38 7.79
CA PRO A 19 19.49 7.80 8.52
C PRO A 19 18.33 8.17 7.60
N ALA A 20 18.61 8.73 6.42
CA ALA A 20 17.59 9.11 5.44
C ALA A 20 16.90 7.89 4.82
N THR A 21 17.65 6.85 4.45
CA THR A 21 17.10 5.62 3.86
C THR A 21 16.25 4.81 4.85
N ALA A 22 16.67 4.78 6.13
CA ALA A 22 15.92 4.16 7.22
C ALA A 22 14.64 4.94 7.57
N ARG A 23 14.68 6.28 7.54
CA ARG A 23 13.48 7.12 7.69
C ARG A 23 12.49 6.85 6.56
N LEU A 24 12.94 6.87 5.31
CA LEU A 24 12.08 6.62 4.16
C LEU A 24 11.47 5.21 4.22
N GLY A 25 12.23 4.19 4.63
CA GLY A 25 11.69 2.83 4.82
C GLY A 25 10.54 2.79 5.84
N ARG A 26 10.69 3.47 6.98
CA ARG A 26 9.63 3.58 8.00
C ARG A 26 8.40 4.31 7.49
N VAL A 27 8.59 5.39 6.72
CA VAL A 27 7.48 6.14 6.11
C VAL A 27 6.72 5.26 5.12
N LEU A 28 7.41 4.53 4.24
CA LEU A 28 6.75 3.63 3.28
C LEU A 28 5.92 2.56 3.99
N VAL A 29 6.47 1.94 5.05
CA VAL A 29 5.77 0.97 5.89
C VAL A 29 4.52 1.60 6.51
N ALA A 30 4.65 2.76 7.16
CA ALA A 30 3.52 3.41 7.84
C ALA A 30 2.41 3.79 6.86
N VAL A 31 2.74 4.43 5.74
CA VAL A 31 1.74 4.88 4.75
C VAL A 31 1.02 3.67 4.11
N ASN A 32 1.74 2.59 3.81
CA ASN A 32 1.11 1.39 3.24
C ASN A 32 0.25 0.64 4.26
N LEU A 33 0.69 0.58 5.51
CA LEU A 33 -0.08 -0.01 6.59
C LEU A 33 -1.39 0.76 6.82
N ILE A 34 -1.32 2.09 6.89
CA ILE A 34 -2.49 2.95 7.05
C ILE A 34 -3.45 2.77 5.86
N ALA A 35 -2.95 2.80 4.63
CA ALA A 35 -3.78 2.58 3.44
C ALA A 35 -4.48 1.20 3.47
N ALA A 36 -3.77 0.13 3.84
CA ALA A 36 -4.33 -1.20 3.93
C ALA A 36 -5.39 -1.31 5.03
N LEU A 37 -5.17 -0.67 6.19
CA LEU A 37 -6.11 -0.63 7.30
C LEU A 37 -7.37 0.16 6.96
N LEU A 38 -7.23 1.31 6.28
CA LEU A 38 -8.38 2.10 5.82
C LEU A 38 -9.22 1.32 4.81
N ALA A 39 -8.59 0.63 3.86
CA ALA A 39 -9.31 -0.22 2.91
C ALA A 39 -10.02 -1.38 3.61
N THR A 40 -9.34 -2.05 4.54
CA THR A 40 -9.91 -3.14 5.36
C THR A 40 -11.09 -2.65 6.18
N GLY A 41 -10.94 -1.53 6.88
CA GLY A 41 -11.99 -0.93 7.70
C GLY A 41 -13.20 -0.51 6.86
N SER A 42 -12.96 0.13 5.71
CA SER A 42 -14.02 0.45 4.75
C SER A 42 -14.77 -0.78 4.28
N ALA A 43 -14.06 -1.88 4.01
CA ALA A 43 -14.69 -3.14 3.57
C ALA A 43 -15.54 -3.79 4.67
N VAL A 44 -15.08 -3.75 5.92
CA VAL A 44 -15.87 -4.22 7.06
C VAL A 44 -17.10 -3.34 7.27
N LEU A 45 -16.95 -2.02 7.17
CA LEU A 45 -18.08 -1.08 7.31
C LEU A 45 -19.12 -1.28 6.20
N ALA A 46 -18.69 -1.59 4.97
CA ALA A 46 -19.58 -1.88 3.86
C ALA A 46 -20.46 -3.14 4.07
N LEU A 47 -20.04 -4.08 4.93
CA LEU A 47 -20.89 -5.21 5.33
C LEU A 47 -22.02 -4.80 6.28
N VAL A 48 -21.84 -3.73 7.04
CA VAL A 48 -22.84 -3.20 7.98
C VAL A 48 -23.80 -2.26 7.25
N ASP A 49 -23.25 -1.38 6.43
CA ASP A 49 -24.00 -0.43 5.62
C ASP A 49 -23.29 -0.21 4.27
N PRO A 50 -23.78 -0.83 3.17
CA PRO A 50 -23.22 -0.64 1.84
C PRO A 50 -23.26 0.80 1.35
N ALA A 51 -24.16 1.64 1.88
CA ALA A 51 -24.27 3.05 1.50
C ALA A 51 -23.00 3.85 1.86
N ILE A 52 -22.17 3.36 2.80
CA ILE A 52 -20.91 4.01 3.18
C ILE A 52 -19.89 4.06 2.03
N LEU A 53 -20.06 3.22 1.01
CA LEU A 53 -19.25 3.28 -0.20
C LEU A 53 -19.52 4.55 -1.02
N GLY A 54 -20.62 5.24 -0.75
CA GLY A 54 -21.01 6.48 -1.42
C GLY A 54 -21.75 6.24 -2.73
N ALA A 55 -22.43 5.08 -2.85
CA ALA A 55 -23.25 4.77 -4.00
C ALA A 55 -24.56 5.58 -3.99
N PRO A 56 -25.11 5.99 -5.16
CA PRO A 56 -26.35 6.77 -5.23
C PRO A 56 -27.59 6.02 -4.71
N ALA A 57 -27.58 4.69 -4.81
CA ALA A 57 -28.62 3.80 -4.34
C ALA A 57 -28.00 2.47 -3.90
N VAL A 58 -28.64 1.81 -2.93
CA VAL A 58 -28.27 0.46 -2.49
C VAL A 58 -29.19 -0.53 -3.20
N ASP A 59 -28.61 -1.36 -4.06
CA ASP A 59 -29.28 -2.46 -4.74
C ASP A 59 -28.59 -3.80 -4.42
N SER A 60 -29.16 -4.91 -4.91
CA SER A 60 -28.62 -6.25 -4.66
C SER A 60 -27.21 -6.45 -5.24
N TRP A 61 -26.83 -5.69 -6.27
CA TRP A 61 -25.48 -5.72 -6.81
C TRP A 61 -24.46 -5.07 -5.87
N LEU A 62 -24.81 -3.94 -5.27
CA LEU A 62 -23.97 -3.28 -4.28
C LEU A 62 -23.79 -4.13 -3.02
N GLU A 63 -24.85 -4.81 -2.57
CA GLU A 63 -24.76 -5.77 -1.46
C GLU A 63 -23.79 -6.92 -1.78
N LEU A 64 -23.93 -7.55 -2.95
CA LEU A 64 -23.01 -8.60 -3.40
C LEU A 64 -21.58 -8.07 -3.51
N TYR A 65 -21.40 -6.86 -4.03
CA TYR A 65 -20.11 -6.20 -4.09
C TYR A 65 -19.52 -6.00 -2.70
N ALA A 66 -20.29 -5.54 -1.72
CA ALA A 66 -19.80 -5.35 -0.35
C ALA A 66 -19.27 -6.66 0.27
N TYR A 67 -19.97 -7.78 0.04
CA TYR A 67 -19.47 -9.10 0.46
C TYR A 67 -18.18 -9.49 -0.24
N ALA A 68 -18.12 -9.34 -1.57
CA ALA A 68 -16.91 -9.65 -2.36
C ALA A 68 -15.74 -8.75 -1.97
N TYR A 69 -16.01 -7.48 -1.71
CA TYR A 69 -15.03 -6.49 -1.28
C TYR A 69 -14.45 -6.88 0.08
N ALA A 70 -15.28 -7.20 1.07
CA ALA A 70 -14.80 -7.65 2.38
C ALA A 70 -14.03 -8.96 2.31
N ALA A 71 -14.54 -9.95 1.56
CA ALA A 71 -13.90 -11.25 1.39
C ALA A 71 -12.49 -11.15 0.78
N ARG A 72 -12.21 -10.10 0.01
CA ARG A 72 -10.89 -9.83 -0.57
C ARG A 72 -10.06 -8.85 0.27
N ALA A 73 -10.62 -7.70 0.61
CA ALA A 73 -9.90 -6.60 1.23
C ALA A 73 -9.43 -6.95 2.64
N VAL A 74 -10.21 -7.72 3.41
CA VAL A 74 -9.83 -8.12 4.77
C VAL A 74 -8.62 -9.07 4.76
N PRO A 75 -8.60 -10.18 4.00
CA PRO A 75 -7.41 -11.03 3.93
C PRO A 75 -6.18 -10.32 3.35
N VAL A 76 -6.36 -9.51 2.30
CA VAL A 76 -5.24 -8.77 1.68
C VAL A 76 -4.67 -7.73 2.63
N GLY A 77 -5.53 -6.95 3.30
CA GLY A 77 -5.09 -5.96 4.28
C GLY A 77 -4.37 -6.58 5.48
N PHE A 78 -4.87 -7.72 5.97
CA PHE A 78 -4.19 -8.48 7.01
C PHE A 78 -2.83 -9.01 6.54
N ALA A 79 -2.73 -9.56 5.33
CA ALA A 79 -1.46 -10.04 4.78
C ALA A 79 -0.44 -8.91 4.62
N VAL A 80 -0.86 -7.74 4.11
CA VAL A 80 -0.02 -6.54 4.03
C VAL A 80 0.45 -6.12 5.43
N GLY A 81 -0.47 -6.03 6.39
CA GLY A 81 -0.16 -5.68 7.78
C GLY A 81 0.84 -6.63 8.41
N ALA A 82 0.61 -7.94 8.30
CA ALA A 82 1.48 -8.97 8.85
C ALA A 82 2.89 -8.90 8.24
N VAL A 83 3.00 -8.82 6.91
CA VAL A 83 4.29 -8.73 6.22
C VAL A 83 5.05 -7.46 6.63
N LEU A 84 4.37 -6.31 6.67
CA LEU A 84 5.00 -5.03 7.02
C LEU A 84 5.40 -4.93 8.50
N LEU A 85 4.61 -5.49 9.43
CA LEU A 85 4.88 -5.42 10.87
C LEU A 85 5.93 -6.45 11.31
N VAL A 86 5.87 -7.68 10.79
CA VAL A 86 6.80 -8.76 11.19
C VAL A 86 8.14 -8.61 10.52
N ALA A 87 8.15 -8.33 9.21
CA ALA A 87 9.39 -8.35 8.43
C ALA A 87 9.89 -6.95 8.03
N GLY A 88 9.07 -5.91 8.17
CA GLY A 88 9.41 -4.59 7.65
C GLY A 88 9.76 -4.66 6.17
N LEU A 89 10.90 -4.08 5.77
CA LEU A 89 11.44 -4.20 4.42
C LEU A 89 12.57 -5.25 4.30
N ARG A 90 12.75 -6.12 5.30
CA ARG A 90 13.81 -7.15 5.30
C ARG A 90 13.50 -8.28 4.33
N THR A 91 12.23 -8.69 4.22
CA THR A 91 11.78 -9.70 3.26
C THR A 91 11.21 -9.02 1.99
N ARG A 92 12.10 -8.35 1.24
CA ARG A 92 11.71 -7.60 0.04
C ARG A 92 10.76 -8.36 -0.91
N PRO A 93 10.96 -9.66 -1.24
CA PRO A 93 10.06 -10.35 -2.15
C PRO A 93 8.62 -10.43 -1.63
N ALA A 94 8.43 -10.75 -0.34
CA ALA A 94 7.11 -10.86 0.27
C ALA A 94 6.39 -9.51 0.30
N VAL A 95 7.12 -8.44 0.65
CA VAL A 95 6.59 -7.06 0.62
C VAL A 95 6.17 -6.68 -0.79
N LEU A 96 7.01 -6.93 -1.80
CA LEU A 96 6.70 -6.61 -3.19
C LEU A 96 5.43 -7.34 -3.67
N VAL A 97 5.30 -8.63 -3.37
CA VAL A 97 4.10 -9.42 -3.72
C VAL A 97 2.87 -8.85 -3.02
N ALA A 98 2.91 -8.67 -1.70
CA ALA A 98 1.77 -8.19 -0.93
C ALA A 98 1.29 -6.81 -1.40
N LEU A 99 2.21 -5.86 -1.59
CA LEU A 99 1.88 -4.52 -2.07
C LEU A 99 1.41 -4.52 -3.53
N THR A 100 1.94 -5.40 -4.38
CA THR A 100 1.46 -5.54 -5.77
C THR A 100 0.02 -6.04 -5.80
N VAL A 101 -0.29 -7.09 -5.03
CA VAL A 101 -1.65 -7.64 -4.92
C VAL A 101 -2.61 -6.58 -4.39
N ALA A 102 -2.25 -5.87 -3.32
CA ALA A 102 -3.06 -4.79 -2.78
C ALA A 102 -3.28 -3.66 -3.80
N GLY A 103 -2.22 -3.24 -4.49
CA GLY A 103 -2.30 -2.19 -5.50
C GLY A 103 -3.17 -2.56 -6.69
N VAL A 104 -3.01 -3.78 -7.24
CA VAL A 104 -3.86 -4.29 -8.34
C VAL A 104 -5.32 -4.38 -7.92
N ALA A 105 -5.57 -4.84 -6.69
CA ALA A 105 -6.94 -4.95 -6.21
C ALA A 105 -7.61 -3.58 -6.06
N GLN A 106 -6.87 -2.56 -5.63
CA GLN A 106 -7.35 -1.17 -5.62
C GLN A 106 -7.57 -0.61 -7.03
N VAL A 107 -6.77 -0.99 -8.03
CA VAL A 107 -7.06 -0.62 -9.43
C VAL A 107 -8.39 -1.24 -9.90
N GLY A 108 -8.67 -2.48 -9.49
CA GLY A 108 -9.96 -3.13 -9.74
C GLY A 108 -11.12 -2.36 -9.11
N ASP A 109 -10.98 -1.95 -7.85
CA ASP A 109 -12.00 -1.15 -7.16
C ASP A 109 -12.18 0.22 -7.83
N LEU A 110 -11.10 0.89 -8.25
CA LEU A 110 -11.20 2.15 -8.99
C LEU A 110 -12.02 1.95 -10.28
N ALA A 111 -11.79 0.87 -11.02
CA ALA A 111 -12.54 0.56 -12.24
C ALA A 111 -14.02 0.30 -11.94
N ILE A 112 -14.34 -0.47 -10.90
CA ILE A 112 -15.72 -0.73 -10.47
C ILE A 112 -16.39 0.57 -10.04
N GLY A 113 -15.75 1.38 -9.20
CA GLY A 113 -16.28 2.66 -8.74
C GLY A 113 -16.52 3.63 -9.89
N ALA A 114 -15.67 3.62 -10.92
CA ALA A 114 -15.86 4.43 -12.12
C ALA A 114 -17.06 3.97 -12.95
N VAL A 115 -17.23 2.65 -13.15
CA VAL A 115 -18.37 2.07 -13.88
C VAL A 115 -19.69 2.31 -13.13
N GLN A 116 -19.67 2.22 -11.81
CA GLN A 116 -20.87 2.33 -10.96
C GLN A 116 -21.15 3.76 -10.47
N GLY A 117 -20.29 4.73 -10.82
CA GLY A 117 -20.46 6.13 -10.42
C GLY A 117 -20.38 6.34 -8.90
N ILE A 118 -19.42 5.71 -8.24
CA ILE A 118 -19.20 5.75 -6.79
C ILE A 118 -17.95 6.58 -6.48
N PRO A 119 -18.05 7.91 -6.25
CA PRO A 119 -16.89 8.80 -6.18
C PRO A 119 -15.97 8.50 -5.00
N GLY A 120 -16.54 8.10 -3.85
CA GLY A 120 -15.77 7.76 -2.64
C GLY A 120 -14.85 6.57 -2.88
N MET A 121 -15.37 5.52 -3.51
CA MET A 121 -14.62 4.35 -3.93
C MET A 121 -13.52 4.70 -4.94
N MET A 122 -13.85 5.49 -5.97
CA MET A 122 -12.85 5.93 -6.95
C MET A 122 -11.68 6.67 -6.29
N ALA A 123 -11.97 7.65 -5.44
CA ALA A 123 -10.94 8.45 -4.78
C ALA A 123 -10.09 7.60 -3.83
N GLY A 124 -10.72 6.82 -2.94
CA GLY A 124 -10.03 5.96 -1.99
C GLY A 124 -9.15 4.91 -2.67
N SER A 125 -9.69 4.25 -3.69
CA SER A 125 -8.98 3.21 -4.43
C SER A 125 -7.87 3.76 -5.32
N ALA A 126 -8.05 4.93 -5.95
CA ALA A 126 -6.96 5.59 -6.67
C ALA A 126 -5.78 5.93 -5.74
N ILE A 127 -6.07 6.52 -4.57
CA ILE A 127 -5.04 6.86 -3.57
C ILE A 127 -4.33 5.60 -3.08
N GLY A 128 -5.10 4.55 -2.73
CA GLY A 128 -4.56 3.27 -2.28
C GLY A 128 -3.68 2.59 -3.34
N ALA A 129 -4.12 2.56 -4.60
CA ALA A 129 -3.36 2.01 -5.72
C ALA A 129 -2.02 2.74 -5.91
N VAL A 130 -2.04 4.08 -5.90
CA VAL A 130 -0.82 4.89 -6.00
C VAL A 130 0.13 4.60 -4.84
N ILE A 131 -0.37 4.59 -3.60
CA ILE A 131 0.46 4.31 -2.42
C ILE A 131 1.16 2.95 -2.53
N HIS A 132 0.42 1.89 -2.87
CA HIS A 132 0.97 0.54 -2.92
C HIS A 132 1.92 0.35 -4.10
N LEU A 133 1.52 0.76 -5.31
CA LEU A 133 2.31 0.53 -6.52
C LEU A 133 3.52 1.46 -6.61
N ALA A 134 3.43 2.71 -6.15
CA ALA A 134 4.60 3.58 -6.06
C ALA A 134 5.60 3.03 -5.02
N SER A 135 5.13 2.49 -3.89
CA SER A 135 5.99 1.80 -2.94
C SER A 135 6.68 0.58 -3.54
N VAL A 136 5.98 -0.22 -4.35
CA VAL A 136 6.59 -1.33 -5.10
C VAL A 136 7.72 -0.82 -5.99
N ALA A 137 7.48 0.22 -6.79
CA ALA A 137 8.50 0.81 -7.66
C ALA A 137 9.72 1.34 -6.87
N VAL A 138 9.48 1.99 -5.73
CA VAL A 138 10.54 2.51 -4.86
C VAL A 138 11.34 1.37 -4.21
N ILE A 139 10.68 0.32 -3.72
CA ILE A 139 11.33 -0.79 -3.03
C ILE A 139 12.09 -1.66 -4.02
N ALA A 140 11.53 -1.94 -5.20
CA ALA A 140 12.15 -2.76 -6.24
C ALA A 140 13.46 -2.16 -6.78
N ARG A 141 13.60 -0.83 -6.72
CA ARG A 141 14.82 -0.11 -7.15
C ARG A 141 15.92 -0.08 -6.08
N ARG A 142 15.64 -0.52 -4.84
CA ARG A 142 16.65 -0.59 -3.79
C ARG A 142 17.46 -1.88 -3.94
N LYS A 143 18.78 -1.73 -4.11
CA LYS A 143 19.73 -2.84 -4.03
C LYS A 143 19.93 -3.28 -2.59
#